data_AF-A0A397TL04-F1
#
_entry.id   AF-A0A397TL04-F1
#
_cell.length_a   1.000
_cell.length_b   1.000
_cell.length_c   1.000
_cell.angle_alpha   90.00
_cell.angle_beta   90.00
_cell.angle_gamma   90.00
#
_symmetry.space_group_name_H-M   'P 1'
#
loop_
_entity.id
_entity.type
_entity.pdbx_description
1 polymer ?
#
loop_
_entity_poly.entity_id
_entity_poly.type
_entity_poly.pdbx_seq_one_letter_code
_entity_poly.pdbx_strand_id
1 'polypeptide(L)'
;MSTFSENLPYASSFEGEADLLLNEIVENLCSSTKAQDWGPGCGHWVKQLNGYLDLQHPLSCQTRAQLARVLFELVITPGIDTSHAEVFSNTCVRLLKKKDKIGPEDLTLPWEPLFDMIYKIYFPKGRQKTLISES
;
A
#
# COMPACT_ATOMS: atom_id res chain seq x y z
N MET A 1 23.47 -10.51 9.60
CA MET A 1 23.05 -9.78 10.82
C MET A 1 21.85 -10.51 11.34
N SER A 2 21.99 -11.15 12.51
CA SER A 2 20.91 -11.91 13.15
C SER A 2 19.71 -11.00 13.39
N THR A 3 18.58 -11.35 12.79
CA THR A 3 17.33 -10.59 12.93
C THR A 3 16.83 -10.71 14.37
N PHE A 4 16.26 -9.64 14.93
CA PHE A 4 15.75 -9.61 16.32
C PHE A 4 14.85 -10.82 16.66
N SER A 5 14.15 -11.35 15.66
CA SER A 5 13.35 -12.58 15.73
C SER A 5 14.11 -13.82 16.20
N GLU A 6 15.41 -13.95 15.89
CA GLU A 6 16.22 -15.12 16.25
C GLU A 6 16.57 -15.17 17.74
N ASN A 7 16.48 -14.04 18.45
CA ASN A 7 16.80 -13.95 19.87
C ASN A 7 15.58 -14.20 20.77
N LEU A 8 14.42 -14.52 20.20
CA LEU A 8 13.20 -14.76 20.96
C LEU A 8 13.19 -16.19 21.54
N PRO A 9 12.68 -16.40 22.77
CA PRO A 9 12.59 -17.73 23.39
C PRO A 9 11.78 -18.75 22.60
N TYR A 10 10.96 -18.29 21.64
CA TYR A 10 10.05 -19.08 20.81
C TYR A 10 10.43 -19.08 19.31
N ALA A 11 11.67 -18.72 18.97
CA ALA A 11 12.12 -18.57 17.58
C ALA A 11 11.90 -19.83 16.71
N SER A 12 11.96 -21.04 17.28
CA SER A 12 11.73 -22.30 16.56
C SER A 12 10.26 -22.55 16.18
N SER A 13 9.30 -21.95 16.88
CA SER A 13 7.87 -22.02 16.53
C SER A 13 7.45 -20.93 15.55
N PHE A 14 8.31 -19.93 15.34
CA PHE A 14 8.04 -18.73 14.55
C PHE A 14 8.34 -18.94 13.06
N GLU A 15 9.13 -19.96 12.74
CA GLU A 15 9.53 -20.33 11.38
C GLU A 15 8.31 -20.92 10.62
N GLY A 16 7.56 -20.04 9.93
CA GLY A 16 6.38 -20.38 9.13
C GLY A 16 5.11 -19.59 9.51
N GLU A 17 4.99 -19.12 10.75
CA GLU A 17 3.85 -18.29 11.18
C GLU A 17 3.80 -16.97 10.41
N ALA A 18 4.97 -16.36 10.16
CA ALA A 18 5.09 -15.15 9.36
C ALA A 18 4.64 -15.32 7.89
N ASP A 19 4.86 -16.50 7.30
CA ASP A 19 4.43 -16.78 5.92
C ASP A 19 2.93 -17.05 5.85
N LEU A 20 2.37 -17.74 6.86
CA LEU A 20 0.93 -17.96 6.98
C LEU A 20 0.18 -16.63 7.14
N LEU A 21 0.66 -15.76 8.02
CA LEU A 21 0.09 -14.43 8.24
C LEU A 21 0.16 -13.58 6.97
N LEU A 22 1.28 -13.64 6.24
CA LEU A 22 1.42 -12.92 4.98
C LEU A 22 0.43 -13.41 3.92
N ASN A 23 0.27 -14.73 3.78
CA ASN A 23 -0.69 -15.31 2.86
C ASN A 23 -2.13 -14.92 3.22
N GLU A 24 -2.48 -14.94 4.50
CA GLU A 24 -3.79 -14.49 4.99
C GLU A 24 -4.05 -13.02 4.66
N ILE A 25 -3.05 -12.14 4.87
CA ILE A 25 -3.15 -10.72 4.51
C ILE A 25 -3.40 -10.56 3.01
N VAL A 26 -2.65 -11.26 2.17
CA VAL A 26 -2.77 -11.16 0.70
C VAL A 26 -4.12 -11.67 0.22
N GLU A 27 -4.54 -12.85 0.68
CA GLU A 27 -5.80 -13.49 0.28
C GLU A 27 -7.00 -12.61 0.64
N ASN A 28 -7.02 -12.10 1.88
CA ASN A 28 -8.11 -11.26 2.32
C ASN A 28 -8.08 -9.87 1.69
N LEU A 29 -6.90 -9.28 1.45
CA LEU A 29 -6.79 -8.02 0.72
C LEU A 29 -7.33 -8.16 -0.71
N CYS A 30 -7.01 -9.26 -1.40
CA CYS A 30 -7.56 -9.56 -2.73
C CYS A 30 -9.08 -9.78 -2.68
N SER A 31 -9.58 -10.48 -1.66
CA SER A 31 -11.01 -10.74 -1.49
C SER A 31 -11.79 -9.46 -1.20
N SER A 32 -11.31 -8.61 -0.31
CA SER A 32 -11.89 -7.29 -0.02
C SER A 32 -11.84 -6.36 -1.22
N THR A 33 -10.76 -6.41 -2.01
CA THR A 33 -10.64 -5.62 -3.26
C THR A 33 -11.69 -6.04 -4.28
N LYS A 34 -11.90 -7.36 -4.46
CA LYS A 34 -12.95 -7.89 -5.36
C LYS A 34 -14.36 -7.54 -4.88
N ALA A 35 -14.57 -7.48 -3.56
CA ALA A 35 -15.83 -7.06 -2.95
C ALA A 35 -16.04 -5.53 -2.98
N GLN A 36 -15.05 -4.75 -3.42
CA GLN A 36 -15.03 -3.29 -3.37
C GLN A 36 -15.26 -2.72 -1.96
N ASP A 37 -14.86 -3.49 -0.94
CA ASP A 37 -14.95 -3.08 0.46
C ASP A 37 -13.66 -2.38 0.88
N TRP A 38 -13.59 -1.07 0.62
CA TRP A 38 -12.42 -0.25 0.89
C TRP A 38 -12.22 0.06 2.38
N GLY A 39 -13.30 0.13 3.14
CA GLY A 39 -13.31 0.63 4.52
C GLY A 39 -12.94 -0.45 5.54
N PRO A 40 -13.92 -1.23 6.04
CA PRO A 40 -13.65 -2.30 6.99
C PRO A 40 -12.78 -3.42 6.41
N GLY A 41 -12.94 -3.78 5.13
CA GLY A 41 -12.15 -4.83 4.48
C GLY A 41 -10.70 -4.41 4.23
N CYS A 42 -10.47 -3.65 3.16
CA CYS A 42 -9.11 -3.28 2.73
C CYS A 42 -8.36 -2.50 3.82
N GLY A 43 -9.02 -1.57 4.50
CA GLY A 43 -8.42 -0.80 5.58
C GLY A 43 -7.91 -1.66 6.75
N HIS A 44 -8.61 -2.75 7.09
CA HIS A 44 -8.16 -3.68 8.13
C HIS A 44 -6.89 -4.43 7.71
N TRP A 45 -6.89 -5.02 6.52
CA TRP A 45 -5.76 -5.81 6.04
C TRP A 45 -4.52 -4.97 5.75
N VAL A 46 -4.69 -3.72 5.36
CA VAL A 46 -3.58 -2.77 5.24
C VAL A 46 -2.98 -2.40 6.61
N LYS A 47 -3.81 -2.30 7.67
CA LYS A 47 -3.29 -2.13 9.03
C LYS A 47 -2.50 -3.36 9.50
N GLN A 48 -3.00 -4.57 9.22
CA GLN A 48 -2.27 -5.80 9.51
C GLN A 48 -0.95 -5.88 8.76
N LEU A 49 -0.93 -5.49 7.48
CA LEU A 49 0.30 -5.39 6.70
C LEU A 49 1.30 -4.40 7.31
N ASN A 50 0.84 -3.27 7.81
CA ASN A 50 1.72 -2.32 8.50
C ASN A 50 2.34 -2.94 9.77
N GLY A 51 1.53 -3.63 10.57
CA GLY A 51 2.01 -4.40 11.73
C GLY A 51 3.07 -5.42 11.32
N TYR A 52 2.81 -6.19 10.27
CA TYR A 52 3.77 -7.15 9.71
C TYR A 52 5.12 -6.50 9.34
N LEU A 53 5.07 -5.31 8.72
CA LEU A 53 6.27 -4.55 8.38
C LEU A 53 6.99 -3.99 9.62
N ASP A 54 6.25 -3.60 10.67
CA ASP A 54 6.81 -3.11 11.93
C ASP A 54 7.62 -4.19 12.65
N LEU A 55 7.16 -5.44 12.61
CA LEU A 55 7.88 -6.61 13.14
C LEU A 55 9.13 -7.01 12.31
N GLN A 56 9.43 -6.30 11.21
CA GLN A 56 10.55 -6.59 10.29
C GLN A 56 10.61 -8.05 9.81
N HIS A 57 9.45 -8.68 9.63
CA HIS A 57 9.37 -10.02 9.08
C HIS A 57 10.02 -10.10 7.67
N PRO A 58 10.55 -11.28 7.30
CA PRO A 58 11.12 -11.49 5.98
C PRO A 58 10.04 -11.30 4.90
N LEU A 59 10.38 -10.52 3.87
CA LEU A 59 9.55 -10.32 2.69
C LEU A 59 10.41 -10.51 1.46
N SER A 60 9.95 -11.35 0.54
CA SER A 60 10.57 -11.49 -0.77
C SER A 60 10.48 -10.16 -1.54
N CYS A 61 11.45 -9.91 -2.42
CA CYS A 61 11.43 -8.74 -3.31
C CYS A 61 10.15 -8.73 -4.17
N GLN A 62 9.83 -9.89 -4.77
CA GLN A 62 8.69 -10.06 -5.66
C GLN A 62 7.35 -9.78 -4.96
N THR A 63 7.12 -10.36 -3.77
CA THR A 63 5.88 -10.13 -3.01
C THR A 63 5.76 -8.67 -2.58
N ARG A 64 6.87 -8.04 -2.18
CA ARG A 64 6.90 -6.62 -1.85
C ARG A 64 6.52 -5.73 -3.05
N ALA A 65 7.06 -6.02 -4.23
CA ALA A 65 6.73 -5.30 -5.46
C ALA A 65 5.25 -5.47 -5.84
N GLN A 66 4.72 -6.70 -5.76
CA GLN A 66 3.31 -6.99 -6.02
C GLN A 66 2.38 -6.26 -5.05
N LEU A 67 2.67 -6.28 -3.76
CA LEU A 67 1.89 -5.54 -2.76
C LEU A 67 1.90 -4.03 -3.01
N ALA A 68 3.06 -3.46 -3.36
CA ALA A 68 3.17 -2.04 -3.71
C ALA A 68 2.32 -1.70 -4.93
N ARG A 69 2.33 -2.56 -5.96
CA ARG A 69 1.51 -2.40 -7.15
C ARG A 69 0.02 -2.45 -6.85
N VAL A 70 -0.44 -3.43 -6.07
CA VAL A 70 -1.85 -3.53 -5.67
C VAL A 70 -2.29 -2.29 -4.90
N LEU A 71 -1.50 -1.84 -3.92
CA LEU A 71 -1.81 -0.63 -3.15
C LEU A 71 -1.83 0.63 -4.03
N PHE A 72 -0.96 0.70 -5.04
CA PHE A 72 -0.96 1.80 -6.00
C PHE A 72 -2.21 1.82 -6.88
N GLU A 73 -2.61 0.66 -7.42
CA GLU A 73 -3.84 0.51 -8.21
C GLU A 73 -5.08 0.84 -7.36
N LEU A 74 -5.08 0.47 -6.08
CA LEU A 74 -6.12 0.87 -5.14
C LEU A 74 -6.19 2.40 -5.03
N VAL A 75 -5.08 3.09 -4.75
CA VAL A 75 -5.07 4.56 -4.60
C VAL A 75 -5.62 5.29 -5.84
N ILE A 76 -5.34 4.79 -7.05
CA ILE A 76 -5.81 5.39 -8.30
C ILE A 76 -7.30 5.12 -8.57
N THR A 77 -7.87 4.10 -7.92
CA THR A 77 -9.26 3.71 -8.17
C THR A 77 -10.20 4.86 -7.80
N PRO A 78 -11.05 5.32 -8.75
CA PRO A 78 -11.97 6.42 -8.50
C PRO A 78 -13.04 5.99 -7.50
N GLY A 79 -13.36 6.88 -6.54
CA GLY A 79 -14.41 6.64 -5.54
C GLY A 79 -13.91 6.19 -4.18
N ILE A 80 -12.60 6.05 -3.98
CA ILE A 80 -12.02 5.86 -2.66
C ILE A 80 -12.05 7.18 -1.88
N ASP A 81 -12.44 7.10 -0.61
CA ASP A 81 -12.42 8.23 0.30
C ASP A 81 -10.98 8.67 0.62
N THR A 82 -10.77 9.98 0.76
CA THR A 82 -9.44 10.59 0.93
C THR A 82 -8.66 9.98 2.10
N SER A 83 -9.34 9.63 3.21
CA SER A 83 -8.69 9.04 4.37
C SER A 83 -8.12 7.64 4.09
N HIS A 84 -8.84 6.84 3.31
CA HIS A 84 -8.42 5.49 2.92
C HIS A 84 -7.30 5.57 1.89
N ALA A 85 -7.41 6.49 0.92
CA ALA A 85 -6.35 6.76 -0.06
C ALA A 85 -5.04 7.17 0.62
N GLU A 86 -5.10 7.99 1.67
CA GLU A 86 -3.93 8.37 2.47
C GLU A 86 -3.25 7.15 3.11
N VAL A 87 -4.01 6.28 3.78
CA VAL A 87 -3.48 5.06 4.43
C VAL A 87 -2.82 4.13 3.41
N PHE A 88 -3.47 3.91 2.26
CA PHE A 88 -2.93 3.06 1.19
C PHE A 88 -1.66 3.66 0.59
N SER A 89 -1.64 4.98 0.34
CA SER A 89 -0.48 5.68 -0.20
C SER A 89 0.72 5.63 0.74
N ASN A 90 0.51 5.86 2.04
CA ASN A 90 1.57 5.79 3.06
C ASN A 90 2.17 4.38 3.15
N THR A 91 1.33 3.36 3.07
CA THR A 91 1.78 1.96 3.08
C THR A 91 2.55 1.60 1.81
N CYS A 92 2.09 2.07 0.65
CA CYS A 92 2.78 1.90 -0.63
C CYS A 92 4.17 2.55 -0.59
N VAL A 93 4.27 3.82 -0.18
CA VAL A 93 5.56 4.53 -0.02
C VAL A 93 6.48 3.79 0.94
N ARG A 94 5.95 3.25 2.05
CA ARG A 94 6.72 2.47 3.03
C ARG A 94 7.32 1.20 2.43
N LEU A 95 6.60 0.51 1.55
CA LEU A 95 7.10 -0.66 0.84
C LEU A 95 8.20 -0.29 -0.17
N LEU A 96 8.03 0.83 -0.87
CA LEU A 96 8.95 1.37 -1.89
C LEU A 96 10.25 1.98 -1.31
N LYS A 97 10.21 2.50 -0.09
CA LYS A 97 11.30 3.29 0.52
C LYS A 97 12.64 2.53 0.59
N LYS A 98 12.62 1.20 0.74
CA LYS A 98 13.83 0.37 0.79
C LYS A 98 14.27 0.00 -0.64
N LYS A 99 14.92 0.95 -1.34
CA LYS A 99 15.42 0.80 -2.72
C LYS A 99 16.38 -0.39 -2.90
N ASP A 100 17.12 -0.75 -1.86
CA ASP A 100 18.04 -1.90 -1.91
C ASP A 100 17.32 -3.24 -2.11
N LYS A 101 16.00 -3.28 -1.93
CA LYS A 101 15.16 -4.49 -2.00
C LYS A 101 14.25 -4.54 -3.23
N ILE A 102 14.26 -3.56 -4.13
CA ILE A 102 13.39 -3.54 -5.32
C ILE A 102 14.22 -3.03 -6.51
N GLY A 103 14.41 -3.88 -7.52
CA GLY A 103 15.04 -3.47 -8.77
C GLY A 103 14.08 -2.69 -9.68
N PRO A 104 14.59 -1.87 -10.61
CA PRO A 104 13.74 -1.20 -11.62
C PRO A 104 13.01 -2.20 -12.53
N GLU A 105 13.54 -3.41 -12.70
CA GLU A 105 12.92 -4.50 -13.44
C GLU A 105 11.70 -5.10 -12.73
N ASP A 106 11.70 -5.08 -11.39
CA ASP A 106 10.66 -5.73 -10.59
C ASP A 106 9.38 -4.89 -10.46
N LEU A 107 9.49 -3.56 -10.62
CA LEU A 107 8.37 -2.65 -10.41
C LEU A 107 8.41 -1.41 -11.32
N THR A 108 7.43 -1.34 -12.21
CA THR A 108 7.13 -0.18 -13.04
C THR A 108 5.73 0.33 -12.70
N LEU A 109 5.63 1.60 -12.26
CA LEU A 109 4.35 2.23 -11.91
C LEU A 109 4.03 3.33 -12.93
N PRO A 110 2.82 3.35 -13.53
CA PRO A 110 2.44 4.38 -14.49
C PRO A 110 2.22 5.73 -13.79
N TRP A 111 2.95 6.77 -14.17
CA TRP A 111 2.87 8.08 -13.52
C TRP A 111 1.62 8.88 -13.92
N GLU A 112 1.09 8.66 -15.12
CA GLU A 112 -0.05 9.38 -15.70
C GLU A 112 -1.31 9.38 -14.81
N PRO A 113 -1.85 8.22 -14.35
CA PRO A 113 -3.04 8.22 -13.51
C PRO A 113 -2.85 8.92 -12.16
N LEU A 114 -1.64 8.85 -11.61
CA LEU A 114 -1.28 9.56 -10.38
C LEU A 114 -1.26 11.08 -10.62
N PHE A 115 -0.69 11.52 -11.73
CA PHE A 115 -0.67 12.93 -12.12
C PHE A 115 -2.10 13.47 -12.29
N ASP A 116 -2.95 12.75 -13.02
CA ASP A 116 -4.34 13.13 -13.22
C ASP A 116 -5.12 13.26 -11.92
N MET A 117 -4.86 12.35 -10.97
CA MET A 117 -5.47 12.39 -9.64
C MET A 117 -5.03 13.64 -8.87
N ILE A 118 -3.72 13.92 -8.81
CA ILE A 118 -3.17 15.10 -8.13
C ILE A 118 -3.67 16.39 -8.79
N TYR A 119 -3.68 16.44 -10.13
CA TYR A 119 -4.15 17.58 -10.88
C TYR A 119 -5.61 17.91 -10.57
N LYS A 120 -6.49 16.90 -10.47
CA LYS A 120 -7.89 17.08 -10.05
C LYS A 120 -8.03 17.62 -8.63
N ILE A 121 -7.17 17.18 -7.70
CA ILE A 121 -7.18 17.63 -6.30
C ILE A 121 -6.73 19.10 -6.21
N TYR A 122 -5.66 19.48 -6.92
CA TYR A 122 -5.09 20.83 -6.85
C TYR A 122 -5.83 21.87 -7.71
N PHE A 123 -6.38 21.47 -8.86
CA PHE A 123 -7.07 22.36 -9.81
C PHE A 123 -8.55 21.98 -9.98
N PRO A 124 -9.39 22.15 -8.95
CA PRO A 124 -10.81 21.90 -9.08
C PRO A 124 -11.42 22.93 -10.04
N LYS A 125 -12.09 22.43 -11.10
CA LYS A 125 -12.70 23.23 -12.18
C LYS A 125 -13.67 24.33 -11.70
N GLY A 126 -14.10 24.31 -10.44
CA GLY A 126 -14.96 25.32 -9.81
C GLY A 126 -14.25 26.58 -9.29
N ARG A 127 -12.92 26.55 -9.06
CA ARG A 127 -12.19 27.71 -8.50
C ARG A 127 -11.83 28.79 -9.53
N GLN A 128 -11.92 28.47 -10.82
CA GLN A 128 -11.60 29.40 -11.91
C GLN A 128 -12.68 30.46 -12.15
N LYS A 129 -13.92 30.26 -11.69
CA LYS A 129 -15.01 31.22 -11.93
C LYS A 129 -14.89 32.50 -11.09
N THR A 130 -14.25 32.43 -9.92
CA THR A 130 -14.14 33.59 -9.01
C THR A 130 -13.03 34.56 -9.41
N LEU A 131 -12.10 34.16 -10.29
CA LEU A 131 -10.99 35.01 -10.75
C LEU A 131 -11.32 35.79 -12.04
N ILE A 132 -12.47 35.53 -12.67
CA ILE A 132 -12.88 36.16 -13.94
C ILE A 132 -14.07 37.12 -13.71
N SER A 133 -14.65 37.17 -12.50
CA SER A 133 -15.78 38.06 -12.17
C SER A 133 -15.39 39.42 -11.58
N GLU A 134 -14.10 39.75 -11.50
CA GLU A 134 -13.61 41.05 -11.01
C GLU A 134 -12.88 41.86 -12.10
N SER A 135 -13.40 41.84 -13.34
CA SER A 135 -12.88 42.66 -14.46
C SER A 135 -14.00 43.40 -15.16
#